data_AF-A0A3B8WZV4-F1
#
_entry.id   AF-A0A3B8WZV4-F1
#
_cell.length_a   1.000
_cell.length_b   1.000
_cell.length_c   1.000
_cell.angle_alpha   90.00
_cell.angle_beta   90.00
_cell.angle_gamma   90.00
#
_symmetry.space_group_name_H-M   'P 1'
#
loop_
_entity.id
_entity.type
_entity.pdbx_description
1 polymer ?
#
loop_
_entity_poly.entity_id
_entity_poly.type
_entity_poly.pdbx_seq_one_letter_code
_entity_poly.pdbx_strand_id
1 'polypeptide(L)'
;MHHYAILFDIDGTLLNSTPAFEEIMVRSCRRLGWPQPPADMMRQLMTHRRDPIEMLFGDTADAEERRNALHQTAQSLWQPLFSEMAHPFDDAIEVLRHFDQSGFQLGIVTDSNHEVVSRVTSQPGCPQIDVIITREESGTRKPDPKPMQLALEGLGLDADSVIYVGDNPGDIEAGAAVGMPVIGITTGPSTHEDLHGAGAAAVVDSLAELTSLLRLSPPVISGSLTQGLGVASGFTQAAHIQQWLTQLLGQPIHPGTVNLNCNDATAEVVRRHRHDPAMHKHLLAGAGHYCDAHFHRVTLSTADNTTATDALLMWPEVADYPDNKLELVCSVAVRQQWGIDDGHPLKIRYQWHGTE
;
A
#
# COMPACT_ATOMS: atom_id res chain seq x y z
N MET A 1 -17.08 0.13 0.20
CA MET A 1 -16.16 -0.64 -0.67
C MET A 1 -14.86 0.10 -0.66
N HIS A 2 -13.81 -0.52 -0.12
CA HIS A 2 -12.47 0.04 -0.16
C HIS A 2 -11.92 -0.13 -1.58
N HIS A 3 -11.21 0.88 -2.09
CA HIS A 3 -10.63 0.84 -3.43
C HIS A 3 -9.13 0.54 -3.43
N TYR A 4 -8.53 0.42 -2.23
CA TYR A 4 -7.11 0.25 -2.02
C TYR A 4 -6.87 -0.70 -0.87
N ALA A 5 -5.81 -1.48 -0.97
CA ALA A 5 -5.37 -2.34 0.12
C ALA A 5 -3.87 -2.23 0.36
N ILE A 6 -3.47 -2.52 1.59
CA ILE A 6 -2.09 -2.76 1.95
C ILE A 6 -2.00 -4.19 2.47
N LEU A 7 -1.17 -4.98 1.81
CA LEU A 7 -0.81 -6.33 2.21
C LEU A 7 0.52 -6.29 2.93
N PHE A 8 0.63 -6.99 4.04
CA PHE A 8 1.85 -7.07 4.84
C PHE A 8 2.36 -8.51 4.93
N ASP A 9 3.68 -8.70 4.94
CA ASP A 9 4.26 -9.91 5.52
C ASP A 9 4.17 -9.88 7.06
N ILE A 10 4.49 -11.00 7.69
CA ILE A 10 4.58 -11.14 9.14
C ILE A 10 6.02 -11.08 9.63
N ASP A 11 6.78 -12.14 9.41
CA ASP A 11 8.11 -12.30 10.00
C ASP A 11 9.05 -11.24 9.45
N GLY A 12 9.72 -10.47 10.33
CA GLY A 12 10.59 -9.37 9.90
C GLY A 12 9.86 -8.12 9.42
N THR A 13 8.53 -8.14 9.31
CA THR A 13 7.70 -7.00 8.85
C THR A 13 6.74 -6.50 9.93
N LEU A 14 5.70 -7.27 10.29
CA LEU A 14 4.80 -6.92 11.40
C LEU A 14 5.25 -7.53 12.74
N LEU A 15 6.03 -8.62 12.68
CA LEU A 15 6.49 -9.39 13.83
C LEU A 15 8.03 -9.38 13.89
N ASN A 16 8.58 -8.95 15.03
CA ASN A 16 10.00 -9.03 15.31
C ASN A 16 10.36 -10.47 15.73
N SER A 17 10.52 -11.36 14.75
CA SER A 17 10.80 -12.78 14.97
C SER A 17 12.25 -13.19 14.77
N THR A 18 13.09 -12.35 14.13
CA THR A 18 14.51 -12.63 13.88
C THR A 18 15.29 -13.01 15.15
N PRO A 19 15.15 -12.31 16.30
CA PRO A 19 15.85 -12.70 17.53
C PRO A 19 15.49 -14.10 18.03
N ALA A 20 14.24 -14.54 17.81
CA ALA A 20 13.81 -15.89 18.17
C ALA A 20 14.49 -16.93 17.28
N PHE A 21 14.55 -16.70 15.96
CA PHE A 21 15.25 -17.58 15.02
C PHE A 21 16.75 -17.70 15.35
N GLU A 22 17.39 -16.58 15.67
CA GLU A 22 18.80 -16.55 16.10
C GLU A 22 19.02 -17.42 17.34
N GLU A 23 18.21 -17.22 18.39
CA GLU A 23 18.36 -17.96 19.63
C GLU A 23 18.06 -19.45 19.45
N ILE A 24 17.08 -19.81 18.62
CA ILE A 24 16.80 -21.20 18.24
C ILE A 24 18.03 -21.82 17.57
N MET A 25 18.67 -21.12 16.63
CA MET A 25 19.86 -21.61 15.94
C MET A 25 21.03 -21.79 16.91
N VAL A 26 21.31 -20.78 17.75
CA VAL A 26 22.38 -20.80 18.75
C VAL A 26 22.19 -21.95 19.75
N ARG A 27 20.98 -22.13 20.29
CA ARG A 27 20.68 -23.22 21.23
C ARG A 27 20.70 -24.58 20.54
N SER A 28 20.30 -24.68 19.28
CA SER A 28 20.38 -25.92 18.51
C SER A 28 21.82 -26.36 18.32
N CYS A 29 22.69 -25.46 17.86
CA CYS A 29 24.11 -25.74 17.70
C CYS A 29 24.75 -26.17 19.04
N ARG A 30 24.42 -25.46 20.14
CA ARG A 30 24.92 -25.80 21.47
C ARG A 30 24.48 -27.19 21.94
N ARG A 31 23.21 -27.56 21.76
CA ARG A 31 22.68 -28.89 22.14
C ARG A 31 23.32 -30.02 21.35
N LEU A 32 23.63 -29.77 20.08
CA LEU A 32 24.25 -30.75 19.18
C LEU A 32 25.78 -30.81 19.33
N GLY A 33 26.38 -29.93 20.15
CA GLY A 33 27.84 -29.83 20.29
C GLY A 33 28.53 -29.30 19.03
N TRP A 34 27.82 -28.49 18.25
CA TRP A 34 28.27 -27.93 16.97
C TRP A 34 28.99 -26.58 17.15
N PRO A 35 29.70 -26.10 16.11
CA PRO A 35 30.26 -24.75 16.10
C PRO A 35 29.21 -23.69 16.37
N GLN A 36 29.64 -22.56 16.97
CA GLN A 36 28.78 -21.40 17.09
C GLN A 36 28.42 -20.86 15.71
N PRO A 37 27.14 -20.54 15.43
CA PRO A 37 26.76 -19.97 14.15
C PRO A 37 27.45 -18.60 13.93
N PRO A 38 27.86 -18.28 12.69
CA PRO A 38 28.40 -16.98 12.35
C PRO A 38 27.35 -15.88 12.55
N ALA A 39 27.81 -14.66 12.83
CA ALA A 39 26.94 -13.54 13.18
C ALA A 39 25.95 -13.17 12.07
N ASP A 40 26.30 -13.40 10.81
CA ASP A 40 25.44 -13.10 9.65
C ASP A 40 24.55 -14.29 9.23
N MET A 41 24.50 -15.37 10.03
CA MET A 41 23.81 -16.59 9.63
C MET A 41 22.36 -16.37 9.23
N MET A 42 21.57 -15.64 10.03
CA MET A 42 20.15 -15.46 9.70
C MET A 42 19.96 -14.72 8.37
N ARG A 43 20.80 -13.73 8.07
CA ARG A 43 20.77 -13.07 6.76
C ARG A 43 21.09 -14.03 5.63
N GLN A 44 22.11 -14.87 5.79
CA GLN A 44 22.46 -15.86 4.77
C GLN A 44 21.34 -16.89 4.55
N LEU A 45 20.66 -17.32 5.62
CA LEU A 45 19.58 -18.31 5.54
C LEU A 45 18.27 -17.72 4.99
N MET A 46 17.85 -16.57 5.51
CA MET A 46 16.52 -16.02 5.25
C MET A 46 16.50 -15.16 3.97
N THR A 47 17.55 -14.36 3.74
CA THR A 47 17.65 -13.51 2.54
C THR A 47 18.28 -14.27 1.37
N HIS A 48 19.43 -14.94 1.59
CA HIS A 48 20.22 -15.58 0.53
C HIS A 48 19.96 -17.07 0.34
N ARG A 49 19.05 -17.65 1.14
CA ARG A 49 18.63 -19.07 1.07
C ARG A 49 19.80 -20.07 1.12
N ARG A 50 20.87 -19.71 1.83
CA ARG A 50 22.03 -20.60 2.02
C ARG A 50 21.69 -21.79 2.91
N ASP A 51 22.41 -22.89 2.74
CA ASP A 51 22.27 -24.07 3.58
C ASP A 51 23.01 -23.89 4.93
N PRO A 52 22.33 -24.04 6.08
CA PRO A 52 22.96 -23.88 7.39
C PRO A 52 24.07 -24.89 7.67
N ILE A 53 23.97 -26.11 7.13
CA ILE A 53 24.97 -27.16 7.31
C ILE A 53 26.24 -26.83 6.53
N GLU A 54 26.10 -26.36 5.29
CA GLU A 54 27.25 -25.90 4.49
C GLU A 54 27.95 -24.71 5.18
N MET A 55 27.18 -23.79 5.78
CA MET A 55 27.75 -22.66 6.52
C MET A 55 28.51 -23.06 7.79
N LEU A 56 28.05 -24.09 8.50
CA LEU A 56 28.67 -24.54 9.75
C LEU A 56 29.84 -25.50 9.54
N PHE A 57 29.78 -26.32 8.48
CA PHE A 57 30.68 -27.46 8.31
C PHE A 57 31.39 -27.52 6.95
N GLY A 58 31.00 -26.67 5.99
CA GLY A 58 31.43 -26.81 4.59
C GLY A 58 30.79 -28.03 3.91
N ASP A 59 31.42 -28.51 2.84
CA ASP A 59 31.00 -29.72 2.15
C ASP A 59 31.31 -30.96 3.00
N THR A 60 30.29 -31.76 3.32
CA THR A 60 30.41 -32.95 4.17
C THR A 60 29.48 -34.07 3.73
N ALA A 61 29.94 -35.31 3.84
CA ALA A 61 29.20 -36.50 3.44
C ALA A 61 27.96 -36.79 4.32
N ASP A 62 27.93 -36.28 5.55
CA ASP A 62 26.85 -36.46 6.54
C ASP A 62 25.86 -35.28 6.57
N ALA A 63 25.84 -34.43 5.54
CA ALA A 63 25.07 -33.19 5.54
C ALA A 63 23.56 -33.40 5.77
N GLU A 64 22.99 -34.49 5.24
CA GLU A 64 21.58 -34.80 5.41
C GLU A 64 21.22 -35.25 6.83
N GLU A 65 22.09 -36.04 7.46
CA GLU A 65 21.92 -36.44 8.85
C GLU A 65 21.96 -35.20 9.77
N ARG A 66 22.88 -34.28 9.48
CA ARG A 66 22.98 -32.99 10.18
C ARG A 66 21.73 -32.14 9.96
N ARG A 67 21.23 -31.97 8.73
CA ARG A 67 19.98 -31.23 8.48
C ARG A 67 18.83 -31.77 9.32
N ASN A 68 18.68 -33.10 9.37
CA ASN A 68 17.64 -33.74 10.18
C ASN A 68 17.83 -33.50 11.68
N ALA A 69 19.05 -33.62 12.20
CA ALA A 69 19.36 -33.34 13.60
C ALA A 69 19.11 -31.87 13.99
N LEU A 70 19.49 -30.93 13.11
CA LEU A 70 19.22 -29.50 13.29
C LEU A 70 17.73 -29.24 13.30
N HIS A 71 16.98 -29.78 12.32
CA HIS A 71 15.54 -29.60 12.22
C HIS A 71 14.81 -30.11 13.47
N GLN A 72 15.11 -31.32 13.92
CA GLN A 72 14.50 -31.91 15.13
C GLN A 72 14.82 -31.08 16.38
N THR A 73 16.07 -30.62 16.52
CA THR A 73 16.49 -29.82 17.67
C THR A 73 15.82 -28.45 17.66
N ALA A 74 15.80 -27.77 16.51
CA ALA A 74 15.14 -26.48 16.32
C ALA A 74 13.64 -26.58 16.57
N GLN A 75 12.98 -27.62 16.07
CA GLN A 75 11.56 -27.87 16.31
C GLN A 75 11.25 -28.04 17.81
N SER A 76 12.12 -28.73 18.57
CA SER A 76 11.96 -28.88 20.03
C SER A 76 12.11 -27.57 20.81
N LEU A 77 12.76 -26.57 20.20
CA LEU A 77 13.07 -25.26 20.78
C LEU A 77 12.10 -24.17 20.30
N TRP A 78 11.43 -24.41 19.17
CA TRP A 78 10.61 -23.45 18.44
C TRP A 78 9.57 -22.78 19.33
N GLN A 79 8.59 -23.55 19.81
CA GLN A 79 7.44 -23.00 20.52
C GLN A 79 7.83 -22.15 21.73
N PRO A 80 8.68 -22.61 22.68
CA PRO A 80 8.96 -21.83 23.88
C PRO A 80 9.72 -20.53 23.55
N LEU A 81 10.73 -20.59 22.69
CA LEU A 81 11.54 -19.42 22.34
C LEU A 81 10.77 -18.42 21.48
N PHE A 82 10.05 -18.92 20.47
CA PHE A 82 9.22 -18.08 19.62
C PHE A 82 8.10 -17.41 20.45
N SER A 83 7.57 -18.11 21.45
CA SER A 83 6.58 -17.52 22.35
C SER A 83 7.13 -16.43 23.26
N GLU A 84 8.35 -16.60 23.73
CA GLU A 84 9.04 -15.68 24.62
C GLU A 84 9.57 -14.44 23.90
N MET A 85 9.97 -14.57 22.63
CA MET A 85 10.78 -13.56 21.95
C MET A 85 10.11 -12.93 20.72
N ALA A 86 9.19 -13.64 20.04
CA ALA A 86 8.55 -13.11 18.85
C ALA A 86 7.32 -12.28 19.22
N HIS A 87 7.51 -10.96 19.17
CA HIS A 87 6.49 -9.96 19.46
C HIS A 87 6.31 -9.01 18.26
N PRO A 88 5.11 -8.43 18.08
CA PRO A 88 4.92 -7.40 17.07
C PRO A 88 5.91 -6.25 17.26
N PHE A 89 6.33 -5.60 16.17
CA PHE A 89 7.09 -4.36 16.29
C PHE A 89 6.26 -3.30 17.04
N ASP A 90 6.93 -2.42 17.78
CA ASP A 90 6.28 -1.46 18.70
C ASP A 90 5.25 -0.58 17.98
N ASP A 91 5.50 -0.24 16.71
CA ASP A 91 4.65 0.61 15.87
C ASP A 91 3.63 -0.18 15.02
N ALA A 92 3.67 -1.51 15.01
CA ALA A 92 2.87 -2.33 14.09
C ALA A 92 1.36 -2.13 14.24
N ILE A 93 0.85 -2.21 15.47
CA ILE A 93 -0.60 -2.08 15.72
C ILE A 93 -1.10 -0.66 15.45
N GLU A 94 -0.28 0.35 15.78
CA GLU A 94 -0.62 1.74 15.49
C GLU A 94 -0.69 2.01 13.98
N VAL A 95 0.26 1.49 13.22
CA VAL A 95 0.33 1.67 11.76
C VAL A 95 -0.82 0.94 11.06
N LEU A 96 -1.13 -0.29 11.45
CA LEU A 96 -2.30 -1.02 10.92
C LEU A 96 -3.58 -0.22 11.18
N ARG A 97 -3.79 0.24 12.42
CA ARG A 97 -4.96 1.06 12.78
C ARG A 97 -5.01 2.37 11.99
N HIS A 98 -3.88 3.01 11.74
CA HIS A 98 -3.82 4.23 10.94
C HIS A 98 -4.34 3.99 9.52
N PHE A 99 -3.92 2.90 8.87
CA PHE A 99 -4.35 2.58 7.51
C PHE A 99 -5.81 2.13 7.41
N ASP A 100 -6.29 1.33 8.38
CA ASP A 100 -7.71 0.99 8.52
C ASP A 100 -8.58 2.26 8.66
N GLN A 101 -8.20 3.16 9.58
CA GLN A 101 -8.87 4.44 9.77
C GLN A 101 -8.79 5.36 8.55
N SER A 102 -7.76 5.21 7.73
CA SER A 102 -7.59 5.94 6.45
C SER A 102 -8.41 5.32 5.32
N GLY A 103 -9.03 4.15 5.53
CA GLY A 103 -9.94 3.51 4.59
C GLY A 103 -9.27 2.53 3.64
N PHE A 104 -8.05 2.05 3.95
CA PHE A 104 -7.45 0.92 3.26
C PHE A 104 -8.06 -0.38 3.76
N GLN A 105 -8.22 -1.36 2.87
CA GLN A 105 -8.29 -2.75 3.27
C GLN A 105 -6.91 -3.21 3.76
N LEU A 106 -6.89 -4.06 4.77
CA LEU A 106 -5.67 -4.63 5.29
C LEU A 106 -5.63 -6.11 5.00
N GLY A 107 -4.48 -6.59 4.54
CA GLY A 107 -4.26 -8.01 4.39
C GLY A 107 -2.90 -8.46 4.86
N ILE A 108 -2.80 -9.76 5.10
CA ILE A 108 -1.57 -10.42 5.49
C ILE A 108 -1.31 -11.54 4.48
N VAL A 109 -0.14 -11.54 3.86
CA VAL A 109 0.33 -12.66 3.02
C VAL A 109 1.67 -13.11 3.56
N THR A 110 1.75 -14.34 4.06
CA THR A 110 2.94 -14.82 4.75
C THR A 110 3.28 -16.27 4.42
N ASP A 111 4.57 -16.56 4.47
CA ASP A 111 5.15 -17.90 4.35
C ASP A 111 5.04 -18.73 5.65
N SER A 112 4.50 -18.11 6.70
CA SER A 112 4.21 -18.68 8.02
C SER A 112 2.79 -19.26 8.10
N ASN A 113 2.32 -19.62 9.29
CA ASN A 113 1.01 -20.22 9.55
C ASN A 113 0.11 -19.30 10.41
N HIS A 114 -1.13 -19.72 10.66
CA HIS A 114 -2.09 -18.96 11.48
C HIS A 114 -1.63 -18.73 12.92
N GLU A 115 -0.86 -19.64 13.51
CA GLU A 115 -0.33 -19.45 14.87
C GLU A 115 0.55 -18.21 14.92
N VAL A 116 1.43 -18.03 13.92
CA VAL A 116 2.31 -16.86 13.83
C VAL A 116 1.49 -15.60 13.55
N VAL A 117 0.54 -15.64 12.60
CA VAL A 117 -0.35 -14.49 12.30
C VAL A 117 -1.12 -14.02 13.54
N SER A 118 -1.61 -14.97 14.35
CA SER A 118 -2.40 -14.67 15.55
C SER A 118 -1.65 -13.84 16.59
N ARG A 119 -0.30 -13.85 16.57
CA ARG A 119 0.52 -13.04 17.47
C ARG A 119 0.39 -11.55 17.22
N VAL A 120 0.08 -11.15 15.99
CA VAL A 120 -0.22 -9.77 15.62
C VAL A 120 -1.72 -9.52 15.76
N THR A 121 -2.55 -10.35 15.14
CA THR A 121 -4.00 -10.08 15.02
C THR A 121 -4.77 -10.19 16.34
N SER A 122 -4.23 -10.91 17.34
CA SER A 122 -4.83 -11.00 18.67
C SER A 122 -4.42 -9.87 19.61
N GLN A 123 -3.52 -8.96 19.18
CA GLN A 123 -3.11 -7.84 20.03
C GLN A 123 -4.27 -6.86 20.27
N PRO A 124 -4.37 -6.28 21.48
CA PRO A 124 -5.33 -5.22 21.74
C PRO A 124 -5.18 -4.06 20.76
N GLY A 125 -6.29 -3.67 20.13
CA GLY A 125 -6.31 -2.55 19.19
C GLY A 125 -5.89 -2.88 17.76
N CYS A 126 -5.56 -4.15 17.45
CA CYS A 126 -5.41 -4.58 16.06
C CYS A 126 -6.76 -4.38 15.32
N PRO A 127 -6.77 -3.71 14.15
CA PRO A 127 -7.97 -3.60 13.33
C PRO A 127 -8.33 -4.96 12.71
N GLN A 128 -9.47 -5.00 12.03
CA GLN A 128 -9.86 -6.15 11.22
C GLN A 128 -8.87 -6.32 10.06
N ILE A 129 -8.51 -7.57 9.77
CA ILE A 129 -7.74 -7.93 8.58
C ILE A 129 -8.71 -8.56 7.58
N ASP A 130 -8.81 -7.97 6.39
CA ASP A 130 -9.77 -8.33 5.35
C ASP A 130 -9.39 -9.61 4.60
N VAL A 131 -8.09 -9.87 4.45
CA VAL A 131 -7.58 -11.10 3.81
C VAL A 131 -6.34 -11.62 4.54
N ILE A 132 -6.30 -12.92 4.80
CA ILE A 132 -5.13 -13.59 5.37
C ILE A 132 -4.81 -14.79 4.50
N ILE A 133 -3.63 -14.78 3.87
CA ILE A 133 -3.08 -15.89 3.09
C ILE A 133 -1.81 -16.36 3.77
N THR A 134 -1.87 -17.50 4.44
CA THR A 134 -0.68 -18.14 5.01
C THR A 134 -0.13 -19.19 4.03
N ARG A 135 0.97 -19.84 4.41
CA ARG A 135 1.50 -21.00 3.69
C ARG A 135 0.47 -22.13 3.57
N GLU A 136 -0.40 -22.27 4.56
CA GLU A 136 -1.43 -23.31 4.60
C GLU A 136 -2.51 -23.07 3.53
N GLU A 137 -2.92 -21.81 3.33
CA GLU A 137 -3.88 -21.43 2.29
C GLU A 137 -3.27 -21.51 0.89
N SER A 138 -2.05 -21.00 0.71
CA SER A 138 -1.45 -20.92 -0.62
C SER A 138 -0.88 -22.24 -1.11
N GLY A 139 -0.43 -23.11 -0.20
CA GLY A 139 0.27 -24.36 -0.52
C GLY A 139 1.62 -24.16 -1.23
N THR A 140 2.11 -22.92 -1.30
CA THR A 140 3.38 -22.53 -1.96
C THR A 140 4.13 -21.54 -1.05
N ARG A 141 5.28 -21.05 -1.51
CA ARG A 141 6.08 -20.04 -0.81
C ARG A 141 6.44 -18.91 -1.78
N LYS A 142 6.54 -17.69 -1.27
CA LYS A 142 7.16 -16.57 -2.01
C LYS A 142 8.59 -16.99 -2.46
N PRO A 143 9.01 -16.76 -3.72
CA PRO A 143 8.49 -15.79 -4.68
C PRO A 143 7.42 -16.33 -5.66
N ASP A 144 6.84 -17.51 -5.40
CA ASP A 144 5.69 -17.95 -6.19
C ASP A 144 4.59 -16.86 -6.12
N PRO A 145 4.00 -16.44 -7.25
CA PRO A 145 2.98 -15.38 -7.26
C PRO A 145 1.64 -15.82 -6.67
N LYS A 146 1.40 -17.12 -6.50
CA LYS A 146 0.11 -17.67 -6.08
C LYS A 146 -0.43 -17.08 -4.76
N PRO A 147 0.36 -16.89 -3.69
CA PRO A 147 -0.13 -16.25 -2.47
C PRO A 147 -0.64 -14.82 -2.73
N MET A 148 0.03 -14.06 -3.60
CA MET A 148 -0.39 -12.70 -3.96
C MET A 148 -1.67 -12.71 -4.80
N GLN A 149 -1.81 -13.66 -5.74
CA GLN A 149 -3.02 -13.83 -6.55
C GLN A 149 -4.24 -14.13 -5.67
N LEU A 150 -4.10 -15.06 -4.72
CA LEU A 150 -5.17 -15.39 -3.76
C LEU A 150 -5.56 -14.18 -2.89
N ALA A 151 -4.59 -13.34 -2.52
CA ALA A 151 -4.87 -12.13 -1.76
C ALA A 151 -5.66 -11.11 -2.59
N LEU A 152 -5.26 -10.89 -3.85
CA LEU A 152 -5.98 -10.01 -4.78
C LEU A 152 -7.42 -10.51 -5.04
N GLU A 153 -7.59 -11.81 -5.25
CA GLU A 153 -8.91 -12.45 -5.39
C GLU A 153 -9.77 -12.26 -4.13
N GLY A 154 -9.19 -12.45 -2.95
CA GLY A 154 -9.88 -12.28 -1.66
C GLY A 154 -10.30 -10.83 -1.40
N LEU A 155 -9.51 -9.86 -1.86
CA LEU A 155 -9.82 -8.44 -1.76
C LEU A 155 -10.81 -7.96 -2.84
N GLY A 156 -10.84 -8.64 -4.00
CA GLY A 156 -11.57 -8.18 -5.18
C GLY A 156 -10.98 -6.90 -5.77
N LEU A 157 -9.65 -6.73 -5.69
CA LEU A 157 -8.92 -5.57 -6.19
C LEU A 157 -7.91 -5.97 -7.29
N ASP A 158 -7.65 -5.03 -8.18
CA ASP A 158 -6.58 -5.13 -9.16
C ASP A 158 -5.21 -4.84 -8.51
N ALA A 159 -4.13 -5.42 -9.03
CA ALA A 159 -2.79 -5.28 -8.46
C ALA A 159 -2.28 -3.83 -8.40
N ASP A 160 -2.75 -2.95 -9.30
CA ASP A 160 -2.39 -1.53 -9.31
C ASP A 160 -2.99 -0.72 -8.16
N SER A 161 -3.92 -1.32 -7.43
CA SER A 161 -4.66 -0.74 -6.31
C SER A 161 -4.22 -1.33 -4.96
N VAL A 162 -3.21 -2.20 -4.97
CA VAL A 162 -2.71 -2.89 -3.78
C VAL A 162 -1.20 -2.66 -3.64
N ILE A 163 -0.74 -2.42 -2.42
CA ILE A 163 0.68 -2.32 -2.10
C ILE A 163 1.04 -3.50 -1.22
N TYR A 164 2.16 -4.17 -1.52
CA TYR A 164 2.75 -5.16 -0.60
C TYR A 164 3.87 -4.52 0.22
N VAL A 165 4.00 -4.93 1.49
CA VAL A 165 5.09 -4.54 2.38
C VAL A 165 5.75 -5.82 2.90
N GLY A 166 7.06 -5.95 2.70
CA GLY A 166 7.83 -7.12 3.11
C GLY A 166 9.33 -6.84 3.25
N ASP A 167 10.03 -7.68 4.01
CA ASP A 167 11.45 -7.53 4.34
C ASP A 167 12.36 -8.47 3.53
N ASN A 168 11.82 -9.27 2.61
CA ASN A 168 12.58 -10.27 1.88
C ASN A 168 12.57 -10.01 0.36
N PRO A 169 13.68 -10.26 -0.37
CA PRO A 169 13.68 -10.26 -1.83
C PRO A 169 12.56 -11.11 -2.45
N GLY A 170 12.21 -12.24 -1.83
CA GLY A 170 11.11 -13.09 -2.28
C GLY A 170 9.73 -12.40 -2.25
N ASP A 171 9.55 -11.41 -1.37
CA ASP A 171 8.34 -10.57 -1.33
C ASP A 171 8.24 -9.69 -2.56
N ILE A 172 9.35 -9.01 -2.85
CA ILE A 172 9.47 -8.10 -3.98
C ILE A 172 9.20 -8.86 -5.29
N GLU A 173 9.83 -10.02 -5.45
CA GLU A 173 9.66 -10.89 -6.62
C GLU A 173 8.22 -11.39 -6.76
N ALA A 174 7.57 -11.81 -5.66
CA ALA A 174 6.19 -12.28 -5.68
C ALA A 174 5.20 -11.18 -6.06
N GLY A 175 5.35 -9.97 -5.49
CA GLY A 175 4.50 -8.83 -5.82
C GLY A 175 4.71 -8.33 -7.25
N ALA A 176 5.95 -8.24 -7.70
CA ALA A 176 6.28 -7.85 -9.07
C ALA A 176 5.69 -8.82 -10.10
N ALA A 177 5.68 -10.13 -9.82
CA ALA A 177 5.12 -11.15 -10.69
C ALA A 177 3.61 -11.01 -10.96
N VAL A 178 2.88 -10.26 -10.12
CA VAL A 178 1.46 -9.94 -10.31
C VAL A 178 1.22 -8.47 -10.68
N GLY A 179 2.28 -7.67 -10.87
CA GLY A 179 2.18 -6.24 -11.18
C GLY A 179 1.85 -5.34 -9.98
N MET A 180 2.07 -5.84 -8.75
CA MET A 180 1.81 -5.12 -7.51
C MET A 180 3.07 -4.36 -7.07
N PRO A 181 3.00 -3.05 -6.76
CA PRO A 181 4.12 -2.34 -6.16
C PRO A 181 4.45 -2.90 -4.78
N VAL A 182 5.75 -3.10 -4.53
CA VAL A 182 6.24 -3.61 -3.25
C VAL A 182 7.15 -2.59 -2.57
N ILE A 183 6.86 -2.30 -1.31
CA ILE A 183 7.71 -1.51 -0.42
C ILE A 183 8.53 -2.48 0.42
N GLY A 184 9.84 -2.39 0.30
CA GLY A 184 10.77 -3.11 1.16
C GLY A 184 10.83 -2.49 2.55
N ILE A 185 11.01 -3.29 3.59
CA ILE A 185 11.30 -2.81 4.95
C ILE A 185 12.54 -3.51 5.52
N THR A 186 13.44 -2.76 6.16
CA THR A 186 14.71 -3.31 6.69
C THR A 186 14.65 -3.69 8.18
N THR A 187 13.44 -3.96 8.69
CA THR A 187 13.24 -4.48 10.05
C THR A 187 13.59 -5.96 10.18
N GLY A 188 13.67 -6.68 9.06
CA GLY A 188 14.18 -8.04 8.97
C GLY A 188 15.67 -8.12 8.61
N PRO A 189 16.17 -9.29 8.16
CA PRO A 189 17.60 -9.50 7.93
C PRO A 189 18.12 -8.94 6.60
N SER A 190 17.25 -8.52 5.69
CA SER A 190 17.65 -7.97 4.38
C SER A 190 18.05 -6.49 4.48
N THR A 191 18.96 -6.07 3.61
CA THR A 191 19.43 -4.69 3.51
C THR A 191 18.69 -3.90 2.42
N HIS A 192 18.84 -2.57 2.43
CA HIS A 192 18.42 -1.71 1.32
C HIS A 192 18.93 -2.21 -0.04
N GLU A 193 20.18 -2.65 -0.12
CA GLU A 193 20.78 -3.15 -1.37
C GLU A 193 20.10 -4.44 -1.84
N ASP A 194 19.79 -5.37 -0.93
CA ASP A 194 19.08 -6.61 -1.26
C ASP A 194 17.69 -6.31 -1.82
N LEU A 195 16.95 -5.41 -1.16
CA LEU A 195 15.56 -5.09 -1.49
C LEU A 195 15.45 -4.26 -2.78
N HIS A 196 16.30 -3.25 -2.96
CA HIS A 196 16.37 -2.52 -4.23
C HIS A 196 16.87 -3.41 -5.37
N GLY A 197 17.84 -4.29 -5.11
CA GLY A 197 18.33 -5.26 -6.08
C GLY A 197 17.23 -6.21 -6.59
N ALA A 198 16.26 -6.54 -5.73
CA ALA A 198 15.09 -7.34 -6.08
C ALA A 198 13.98 -6.54 -6.80
N GLY A 199 14.08 -5.19 -6.84
CA GLY A 199 13.14 -4.32 -7.54
C GLY A 199 12.11 -3.61 -6.66
N ALA A 200 12.37 -3.43 -5.36
CA ALA A 200 11.46 -2.71 -4.47
C ALA A 200 11.21 -1.28 -4.97
N ALA A 201 9.95 -0.85 -4.96
CA ALA A 201 9.54 0.48 -5.42
C ALA A 201 10.02 1.59 -4.47
N ALA A 202 10.09 1.28 -3.18
CA ALA A 202 10.70 2.07 -2.13
C ALA A 202 11.20 1.12 -1.03
N VAL A 203 12.10 1.60 -0.17
CA VAL A 203 12.53 0.87 1.02
C VAL A 203 12.47 1.83 2.22
N VAL A 204 11.93 1.34 3.34
CA VAL A 204 11.80 2.09 4.60
C VAL A 204 12.47 1.36 5.75
N ASP A 205 12.84 2.09 6.80
CA ASP A 205 13.53 1.50 7.96
C ASP A 205 12.57 1.10 9.09
N SER A 206 11.31 1.52 9.03
CA SER A 206 10.28 1.29 10.05
C SER A 206 8.86 1.27 9.47
N LEU A 207 7.91 0.66 10.19
CA LEU A 207 6.49 0.68 9.78
C LEU A 207 5.91 2.10 9.87
N ALA A 208 6.36 2.90 10.85
CA ALA A 208 5.95 4.29 11.00
C ALA A 208 6.23 5.15 9.75
N GLU A 209 7.34 4.91 9.05
CA GLU A 209 7.68 5.60 7.80
C GLU A 209 6.68 5.32 6.67
N LEU A 210 6.03 4.14 6.66
CA LEU A 210 4.98 3.82 5.68
C LEU A 210 3.85 4.84 5.76
N THR A 211 3.48 5.28 6.97
CA THR A 211 2.41 6.28 7.13
C THR A 211 2.79 7.61 6.48
N SER A 212 4.06 7.97 6.45
CA SER A 212 4.53 9.21 5.78
C SER A 212 4.64 9.03 4.27
N LEU A 213 5.12 7.87 3.83
CA LEU A 213 5.27 7.52 2.42
C LEU A 213 3.91 7.38 1.72
N LEU A 214 2.95 6.70 2.35
CA LEU A 214 1.64 6.40 1.79
C LEU A 214 0.58 7.47 2.04
N ARG A 215 0.88 8.48 2.88
CA ARG A 215 0.13 9.75 2.92
C ARG A 215 0.07 10.46 1.56
N LEU A 216 0.97 10.11 0.63
CA LEU A 216 1.19 10.83 -0.63
C LEU A 216 0.57 10.15 -1.87
N SER A 217 -0.13 9.02 -1.71
CA SER A 217 -0.86 8.37 -2.80
C SER A 217 -2.35 8.29 -2.50
N PRO A 218 -3.13 9.32 -2.87
CA PRO A 218 -4.55 9.31 -2.58
C PRO A 218 -5.28 8.29 -3.46
N PRO A 219 -6.34 7.66 -2.94
CA PRO A 219 -7.17 6.72 -3.69
C PRO A 219 -7.67 7.32 -5.01
N VAL A 220 -7.67 6.50 -6.07
CA VAL A 220 -8.48 6.75 -7.28
C VAL A 220 -9.95 6.76 -6.86
N ILE A 221 -10.58 7.89 -7.13
CA ILE A 221 -12.00 8.13 -6.93
C ILE A 221 -12.71 7.79 -8.24
N SER A 222 -13.77 6.99 -8.19
CA SER A 222 -14.58 6.69 -9.38
C SER A 222 -15.95 7.38 -9.32
N GLY A 223 -16.41 7.90 -10.45
CA GLY A 223 -17.73 8.52 -10.57
C GLY A 223 -18.31 8.40 -11.98
N SER A 224 -19.63 8.48 -12.09
CA SER A 224 -20.33 8.53 -13.37
C SER A 224 -20.50 9.97 -13.81
N LEU A 225 -20.11 10.24 -15.06
CA LEU A 225 -20.30 11.55 -15.68
C LEU A 225 -21.78 11.97 -15.63
N THR A 226 -22.04 13.21 -15.25
CA THR A 226 -23.41 13.75 -15.15
C THR A 226 -23.48 15.19 -15.67
N GLN A 227 -24.66 15.61 -16.08
CA GLN A 227 -24.91 16.99 -16.44
C GLN A 227 -24.89 17.91 -15.20
N GLY A 228 -24.05 18.94 -15.24
CA GLY A 228 -24.02 19.97 -14.20
C GLY A 228 -25.19 20.95 -14.30
N LEU A 229 -25.50 21.64 -13.20
CA LEU A 229 -26.55 22.66 -13.12
C LEU A 229 -26.22 23.94 -13.92
N GLY A 230 -25.05 24.02 -14.57
CA GLY A 230 -24.63 25.18 -15.36
C GLY A 230 -24.20 26.40 -14.54
N VAL A 231 -24.28 26.36 -13.21
CA VAL A 231 -24.00 27.51 -12.33
C VAL A 231 -22.52 27.92 -12.35
N ALA A 232 -21.60 26.96 -12.44
CA ALA A 232 -20.15 27.21 -12.50
C ALA A 232 -19.66 27.69 -13.89
N SER A 233 -20.53 27.71 -14.92
CA SER A 233 -20.14 28.11 -16.27
C SER A 233 -19.75 29.59 -16.36
N GLY A 234 -20.46 30.47 -15.66
CA GLY A 234 -20.11 31.90 -15.58
C GLY A 234 -18.81 32.14 -14.82
N PHE A 235 -18.57 31.36 -13.75
CA PHE A 235 -17.34 31.44 -12.94
C PHE A 235 -16.09 31.11 -13.75
N THR A 236 -16.07 29.95 -14.41
CA THR A 236 -14.94 29.48 -15.23
C THR A 236 -14.74 30.26 -16.54
N GLN A 237 -15.64 31.19 -16.89
CA GLN A 237 -15.51 32.10 -18.03
C GLN A 237 -14.91 33.46 -17.66
N ALA A 238 -14.88 33.83 -16.38
CA ALA A 238 -14.31 35.09 -15.95
C ALA A 238 -12.78 35.10 -16.20
N ALA A 239 -12.27 36.13 -16.89
CA ALA A 239 -10.89 36.17 -17.37
C ALA A 239 -9.84 35.98 -16.26
N HIS A 240 -10.04 36.60 -15.09
CA HIS A 240 -9.13 36.47 -13.95
C HIS A 240 -9.15 35.06 -13.35
N ILE A 241 -10.32 34.39 -13.34
CA ILE A 241 -10.47 33.01 -12.89
C ILE A 241 -9.80 32.05 -13.88
N GLN A 242 -10.01 32.24 -15.19
CA GLN A 242 -9.34 31.45 -16.22
C GLN A 242 -7.83 31.54 -16.12
N GLN A 243 -7.30 32.75 -15.91
CA GLN A 243 -5.87 32.96 -15.78
C GLN A 243 -5.31 32.22 -14.56
N TRP A 244 -5.99 32.31 -13.41
CA TRP A 244 -5.57 31.62 -12.18
C TRP A 244 -5.62 30.10 -12.33
N LEU A 245 -6.72 29.54 -12.85
CA LEU A 245 -6.86 28.10 -13.07
C LEU A 245 -5.86 27.57 -14.10
N THR A 246 -5.57 28.35 -15.15
CA THR A 246 -4.54 28.01 -16.15
C THR A 246 -3.15 27.96 -15.53
N GLN A 247 -2.82 28.92 -14.67
CA GLN A 247 -1.55 28.93 -13.94
C GLN A 247 -1.44 27.73 -13.01
N LEU A 248 -2.52 27.41 -12.29
CA LEU A 248 -2.56 26.29 -11.35
C LEU A 248 -2.44 24.94 -12.07
N LEU A 249 -3.14 24.75 -13.20
CA LEU A 249 -3.06 23.52 -13.99
C LEU A 249 -1.75 23.41 -14.79
N GLY A 250 -1.09 24.55 -15.05
CA GLY A 250 0.10 24.64 -15.91
C GLY A 250 -0.21 24.65 -17.41
N GLN A 251 -1.50 24.66 -17.80
CA GLN A 251 -1.96 24.68 -19.18
C GLN A 251 -3.38 25.29 -19.27
N PRO A 252 -3.80 25.77 -20.46
CA PRO A 252 -5.12 26.38 -20.63
C PRO A 252 -6.26 25.44 -20.21
N ILE A 253 -7.25 26.00 -19.51
CA ILE A 253 -8.48 25.27 -19.17
C ILE A 253 -9.54 25.40 -20.27
N HIS A 254 -10.37 24.37 -20.41
CA HIS A 254 -11.61 24.47 -21.17
C HIS A 254 -12.71 25.08 -20.26
N PRO A 255 -13.44 26.13 -20.71
CA PRO A 255 -14.48 26.74 -19.90
C PRO A 255 -15.60 25.75 -19.52
N GLY A 256 -16.07 25.84 -18.29
CA GLY A 256 -17.07 24.94 -17.71
C GLY A 256 -16.48 23.90 -16.76
N THR A 257 -17.35 23.01 -16.29
CA THR A 257 -17.00 21.96 -15.32
C THR A 257 -17.47 20.61 -15.82
N VAL A 258 -16.64 19.59 -15.64
CA VAL A 258 -17.03 18.19 -15.71
C VAL A 258 -17.61 17.79 -14.35
N ASN A 259 -18.84 17.26 -14.33
CA ASN A 259 -19.52 16.90 -13.10
C ASN A 259 -19.58 15.37 -13.02
N LEU A 260 -19.23 14.79 -11.88
CA LEU A 260 -19.42 13.36 -11.62
C LEU A 260 -20.35 13.16 -10.44
N ASN A 261 -21.20 12.15 -10.50
CA ASN A 261 -21.85 11.57 -9.33
C ASN A 261 -21.07 10.33 -8.91
N CYS A 262 -20.73 10.23 -7.64
CA CYS A 262 -20.05 9.08 -7.08
C CYS A 262 -20.98 8.29 -6.14
N ASN A 263 -20.65 7.02 -5.89
CA ASN A 263 -21.40 6.19 -4.95
C ASN A 263 -21.05 6.55 -3.50
N ASP A 264 -21.79 6.02 -2.53
CA ASP A 264 -21.60 6.34 -1.11
C ASP A 264 -20.18 6.02 -0.60
N ALA A 265 -19.56 4.96 -1.10
CA ALA A 265 -18.20 4.59 -0.72
C ALA A 265 -17.17 5.62 -1.21
N THR A 266 -17.27 6.04 -2.46
CA THR A 266 -16.43 7.11 -3.01
C THR A 266 -16.69 8.45 -2.31
N ALA A 267 -17.95 8.77 -2.01
CA ALA A 267 -18.33 10.00 -1.33
C ALA A 267 -17.68 10.10 0.07
N GLU A 268 -17.57 8.98 0.78
CA GLU A 268 -16.88 8.93 2.07
C GLU A 268 -15.37 9.24 1.94
N VAL A 269 -14.70 8.66 0.95
CA VAL A 269 -13.29 8.93 0.64
C VAL A 269 -13.08 10.42 0.31
N VAL A 270 -13.93 10.98 -0.55
CA VAL A 270 -13.92 12.40 -0.91
C VAL A 270 -14.05 13.29 0.33
N ARG A 271 -14.99 12.96 1.23
CA ARG A 271 -15.18 13.72 2.48
C ARG A 271 -13.92 13.75 3.33
N ARG A 272 -13.25 12.60 3.49
CA ARG A 272 -12.01 12.51 4.27
C ARG A 272 -10.94 13.41 3.66
N HIS A 273 -10.73 13.33 2.34
CA HIS A 273 -9.74 14.15 1.64
C HIS A 273 -10.03 15.65 1.72
N ARG A 274 -11.31 16.05 1.60
CA ARG A 274 -11.73 17.46 1.68
C ARG A 274 -11.29 18.12 2.98
N HIS A 275 -11.33 17.38 4.08
CA HIS A 275 -11.01 17.87 5.42
C HIS A 275 -9.59 17.51 5.88
N ASP A 276 -8.82 16.81 5.06
CA ASP A 276 -7.45 16.41 5.39
C ASP A 276 -6.51 17.64 5.34
N PRO A 277 -5.88 18.04 6.47
CA PRO A 277 -4.94 19.14 6.49
C PRO A 277 -3.62 18.84 5.74
N ALA A 278 -3.30 17.58 5.48
CA ALA A 278 -2.09 17.17 4.77
C ALA A 278 -2.24 17.22 3.24
N MET A 279 -3.47 17.27 2.71
CA MET A 279 -3.71 17.36 1.27
C MET A 279 -3.37 18.75 0.75
N HIS A 280 -2.47 18.81 -0.23
CA HIS A 280 -2.15 20.08 -0.90
C HIS A 280 -3.38 20.61 -1.62
N LYS A 281 -3.78 21.83 -1.25
CA LYS A 281 -4.98 22.49 -1.78
C LYS A 281 -4.72 23.97 -2.03
N HIS A 282 -5.32 24.47 -3.09
CA HIS A 282 -5.27 25.88 -3.44
C HIS A 282 -6.63 26.49 -3.14
N LEU A 283 -6.65 27.48 -2.24
CA LEU A 283 -7.84 28.25 -1.95
C LEU A 283 -7.96 29.38 -2.97
N LEU A 284 -9.07 29.41 -3.68
CA LEU A 284 -9.51 30.62 -4.36
C LEU A 284 -10.59 31.28 -3.50
N ALA A 285 -10.23 32.41 -2.88
CA ALA A 285 -11.17 33.21 -2.13
C ALA A 285 -12.27 33.74 -3.06
N GLY A 286 -13.51 33.64 -2.63
CA GLY A 286 -14.67 34.12 -3.35
C GLY A 286 -14.58 35.62 -3.64
N ALA A 287 -15.01 36.01 -4.85
CA ALA A 287 -15.09 37.41 -5.26
C ALA A 287 -16.47 37.72 -5.81
N GLY A 288 -17.15 38.75 -5.29
CA GLY A 288 -18.48 39.14 -5.72
C GLY A 288 -19.56 38.14 -5.29
N HIS A 289 -20.13 37.40 -6.25
CA HIS A 289 -21.22 36.43 -6.02
C HIS A 289 -20.74 34.96 -5.92
N TYR A 290 -19.43 34.72 -5.89
CA TYR A 290 -18.85 33.38 -5.81
C TYR A 290 -18.40 33.07 -4.38
N CYS A 291 -18.61 31.83 -3.93
CA CYS A 291 -18.09 31.31 -2.67
C CYS A 291 -16.60 30.97 -2.79
N ASP A 292 -15.96 30.74 -1.65
CA ASP A 292 -14.61 30.16 -1.60
C ASP A 292 -14.62 28.76 -2.23
N ALA A 293 -13.50 28.36 -2.83
CA ALA A 293 -13.34 27.01 -3.36
C ALA A 293 -11.91 26.50 -3.19
N HIS A 294 -11.78 25.24 -2.78
CA HIS A 294 -10.50 24.53 -2.75
C HIS A 294 -10.29 23.75 -4.04
N PHE A 295 -9.06 23.77 -4.55
CA PHE A 295 -8.67 23.08 -5.77
C PHE A 295 -7.53 22.11 -5.49
N HIS A 296 -7.64 20.90 -6.04
CA HIS A 296 -6.58 19.89 -6.00
C HIS A 296 -6.25 19.45 -7.41
N ARG A 297 -4.96 19.30 -7.72
CA ARG A 297 -4.52 18.77 -9.00
C ARG A 297 -4.79 17.27 -9.07
N VAL A 298 -5.41 16.85 -10.15
CA VAL A 298 -5.79 15.47 -10.39
C VAL A 298 -5.60 15.11 -11.86
N THR A 299 -5.51 13.82 -12.15
CA THR A 299 -5.69 13.26 -13.49
C THR A 299 -7.09 12.68 -13.56
N LEU A 300 -7.88 13.10 -14.55
CA LEU A 300 -9.14 12.47 -14.90
C LEU A 300 -8.89 11.47 -16.03
N SER A 301 -9.39 10.25 -15.92
CA SER A 301 -9.27 9.21 -16.96
C SER A 301 -10.57 8.43 -17.15
N THR A 302 -10.68 7.75 -18.29
CA THR A 302 -11.67 6.68 -18.49
C THR A 302 -11.38 5.50 -17.55
N ALA A 303 -12.40 4.71 -17.23
CA ALA A 303 -12.25 3.58 -16.30
C ALA A 303 -11.17 2.55 -16.71
N ASP A 304 -10.94 2.40 -18.03
CA ASP A 304 -9.93 1.54 -18.65
C ASP A 304 -8.57 2.22 -18.86
N ASN A 305 -8.41 3.48 -18.41
CA ASN A 305 -7.22 4.30 -18.55
C ASN A 305 -6.75 4.55 -20.00
N THR A 306 -7.59 4.30 -21.01
CA THR A 306 -7.21 4.53 -22.42
C THR A 306 -7.11 6.01 -22.77
N THR A 307 -7.87 6.86 -22.09
CA THR A 307 -7.88 8.31 -22.30
C THR A 307 -7.79 9.03 -20.96
N ALA A 308 -6.96 10.07 -20.88
CA ALA A 308 -6.75 10.85 -19.66
C ALA A 308 -6.45 12.33 -19.95
N THR A 309 -6.67 13.19 -18.96
CA THR A 309 -6.30 14.62 -18.98
C THR A 309 -5.99 15.12 -17.57
N ASP A 310 -5.13 16.13 -17.47
CA ASP A 310 -4.98 16.86 -16.22
C ASP A 310 -6.23 17.69 -15.95
N ALA A 311 -6.60 17.74 -14.68
CA ALA A 311 -7.75 18.47 -14.20
C ALA A 311 -7.48 19.07 -12.81
N LEU A 312 -8.36 19.98 -12.42
CA LEU A 312 -8.47 20.49 -11.06
C LEU A 312 -9.79 20.01 -10.49
N LEU A 313 -9.74 19.20 -9.43
CA LEU A 313 -10.92 18.86 -8.65
C LEU A 313 -11.25 20.06 -7.75
N MET A 314 -12.48 20.56 -7.86
CA MET A 314 -12.98 21.77 -7.22
C MET A 314 -13.97 21.42 -6.12
N TRP A 315 -13.78 22.00 -4.93
CA TRP A 315 -14.72 21.91 -3.81
C TRP A 315 -15.21 23.29 -3.40
N PRO A 316 -16.46 23.63 -3.73
CA PRO A 316 -17.08 24.85 -3.26
C PRO A 316 -17.31 24.82 -1.74
N GLU A 317 -16.99 25.90 -1.04
CA GLU A 317 -17.39 26.14 0.35
C GLU A 317 -18.82 26.70 0.40
N VAL A 318 -19.80 25.82 0.16
CA VAL A 318 -21.22 26.13 0.26
C VAL A 318 -21.84 25.22 1.31
N ALA A 319 -22.73 25.77 2.13
CA ALA A 319 -23.54 24.97 3.05
C ALA A 319 -24.35 23.93 2.26
N ASP A 320 -24.43 22.70 2.78
CA ASP A 320 -25.18 21.59 2.19
C ASP A 320 -24.74 21.17 0.78
N TYR A 321 -23.48 21.44 0.39
CA TYR A 321 -22.95 20.92 -0.87
C TYR A 321 -22.89 19.38 -0.82
N PRO A 322 -23.47 18.67 -1.80
CA PRO A 322 -23.61 17.22 -1.74
C PRO A 322 -22.27 16.48 -1.81
N ASP A 323 -22.05 15.56 -0.88
CA ASP A 323 -20.80 14.78 -0.78
C ASP A 323 -20.57 13.82 -1.96
N ASN A 324 -21.64 13.46 -2.66
CA ASN A 324 -21.60 12.54 -3.78
C ASN A 324 -21.42 13.23 -5.14
N LYS A 325 -21.23 14.55 -5.15
CA LYS A 325 -21.05 15.32 -6.38
C LYS A 325 -19.64 15.90 -6.44
N LEU A 326 -18.96 15.65 -7.57
CA LEU A 326 -17.62 16.14 -7.85
C LEU A 326 -17.66 17.08 -9.04
N GLU A 327 -16.94 18.19 -8.96
CA GLU A 327 -16.80 19.15 -10.06
C GLU A 327 -15.33 19.31 -10.42
N LEU A 328 -15.00 19.13 -11.70
CA LEU A 328 -13.65 19.25 -12.21
C LEU A 328 -13.56 20.32 -13.29
N VAL A 329 -12.46 21.07 -13.27
CA VAL A 329 -12.05 21.93 -14.38
C VAL A 329 -10.98 21.18 -15.16
N CYS A 330 -11.21 20.97 -16.45
CA CYS A 330 -10.31 20.19 -17.32
C CYS A 330 -9.65 21.09 -18.37
N SER A 331 -8.51 20.67 -18.91
CA SER A 331 -7.88 21.35 -20.06
C SER A 331 -8.65 21.17 -21.38
N VAL A 332 -9.54 20.17 -21.43
CA VAL A 332 -10.24 19.74 -22.64
C VAL A 332 -11.75 19.66 -22.46
N ALA A 333 -12.49 19.72 -23.58
CA ALA A 333 -13.91 19.46 -23.63
C ALA A 333 -14.19 17.94 -23.52
N VAL A 334 -14.06 17.37 -22.32
CA VAL A 334 -14.08 15.92 -22.04
C VAL A 334 -15.16 15.16 -22.82
N ARG A 335 -16.42 15.60 -22.77
CA ARG A 335 -17.54 14.94 -23.50
C ARG A 335 -17.31 14.86 -25.01
N GLN A 336 -16.94 15.98 -25.62
CA GLN A 336 -16.80 16.09 -27.07
C GLN A 336 -15.53 15.41 -27.56
N GLN A 337 -14.43 15.57 -26.81
CA GLN A 337 -13.13 15.05 -27.21
C GLN A 337 -13.00 13.55 -26.96
N TRP A 338 -13.62 13.03 -25.89
CA TRP A 338 -13.56 11.60 -25.58
C TRP A 338 -14.76 10.83 -26.16
N GLY A 339 -15.77 11.53 -26.68
CA GLY A 339 -16.96 10.91 -27.26
C GLY A 339 -17.80 10.16 -26.22
N ILE A 340 -17.96 10.75 -25.02
CA ILE A 340 -18.65 10.13 -23.88
C ILE A 340 -19.85 10.95 -23.41
N ASP A 341 -20.87 10.25 -22.92
CA ASP A 341 -22.15 10.82 -22.47
C ASP A 341 -22.40 10.60 -20.97
N ASP A 342 -23.54 11.11 -20.47
CA ASP A 342 -23.98 10.89 -19.08
C ASP A 342 -24.00 9.40 -18.72
N GLY A 343 -23.58 9.09 -17.50
CA GLY A 343 -23.43 7.74 -16.99
C GLY A 343 -22.06 7.11 -17.24
N HIS A 344 -21.23 7.65 -18.13
CA HIS A 344 -19.93 7.06 -18.45
C HIS A 344 -19.01 7.06 -17.20
N PRO A 345 -18.39 5.91 -16.85
CA PRO A 345 -17.56 5.81 -15.66
C PRO A 345 -16.19 6.46 -15.88
N LEU A 346 -15.81 7.33 -14.96
CA LEU A 346 -14.54 8.04 -14.97
C LEU A 346 -13.80 7.84 -13.64
N LYS A 347 -12.47 7.91 -13.70
CA LYS A 347 -11.53 7.78 -12.59
C LYS A 347 -10.81 9.10 -12.36
N ILE A 348 -10.63 9.48 -11.10
CA ILE A 348 -9.86 10.66 -10.68
C ILE A 348 -8.70 10.16 -9.83
N ARG A 349 -7.47 10.43 -10.25
CA ARG A 349 -6.26 10.16 -9.48
C ARG A 349 -5.67 11.49 -9.03
N TYR A 350 -5.36 11.65 -7.75
CA TYR A 350 -4.68 12.87 -7.31
C TYR A 350 -3.25 12.90 -7.84
N GLN A 351 -2.81 14.08 -8.27
CA GLN A 351 -1.45 14.28 -8.73
C GLN A 351 -0.57 14.57 -7.52
N TRP A 352 0.45 13.74 -7.33
CA TRP A 352 1.49 14.00 -6.34
C TRP A 352 2.48 15.01 -6.92
N HIS A 353 2.63 16.15 -6.25
CA HIS A 353 3.88 16.90 -6.31
C HIS A 353 4.67 16.47 -5.08
N GLY A 354 5.76 15.72 -5.32
CA GLY A 354 6.77 15.51 -4.29
C GLY A 354 7.08 16.84 -3.64
N THR A 355 7.10 16.86 -2.30
CA THR A 355 7.77 17.93 -1.58
C THR A 355 9.19 17.98 -2.12
N GLU A 356 9.55 19.09 -2.77
CA GLU A 356 10.96 19.47 -2.93
C GLU A 356 11.68 19.51 -1.58
#